data_AF-A0A0K3CCP2-F1
#
_entry.id   AF-A0A0K3CCP2-F1
#
_cell.length_a   1.000
_cell.length_b   1.000
_cell.length_c   1.000
_cell.angle_alpha   90.00
_cell.angle_beta   90.00
_cell.angle_gamma   90.00
#
_symmetry.space_group_name_H-M   'P 1'
#
loop_
_entity.id
_entity.type
_entity.pdbx_description
1 polymer ?
#
loop_
_entity_poly.entity_id
_entity_poly.type
_entity_poly.pdbx_seq_one_letter_code
_entity_poly.pdbx_strand_id
1 'polypeptide(L)' 'VTITALQNQIRATDGVGTKTPGPGAQSALRALARAGMRIGRIEDVTPVPTDSTRRKG' A
#
# COMPACT_ATOMS: atom_id res chain seq x y z
N VAL A 1 -23.13 -12.71 2.20
CA VAL A 1 -22.21 -12.13 3.21
C VAL A 1 -21.68 -10.83 2.63
N THR A 2 -21.89 -9.71 3.32
CA THR A 2 -21.47 -8.37 2.85
C THR A 2 -20.29 -7.92 3.71
N ILE A 3 -19.16 -7.59 3.09
CA ILE A 3 -18.01 -7.03 3.81
C ILE A 3 -18.25 -5.53 3.97
N THR A 4 -18.27 -5.04 5.21
CA THR A 4 -18.62 -3.63 5.51
C THR A 4 -17.40 -2.79 5.90
N ALA A 5 -16.30 -3.41 6.36
CA ALA A 5 -15.10 -2.71 6.81
C ALA A 5 -13.82 -3.43 6.36
N LEU A 6 -12.80 -2.66 5.97
CA LEU A 6 -11.53 -3.15 5.43
C LEU A 6 -10.35 -2.54 6.17
N GLN A 7 -9.38 -3.37 6.56
CA GLN A 7 -8.04 -2.92 6.93
C GLN A 7 -7.19 -2.90 5.67
N ASN A 8 -6.48 -1.80 5.43
CA ASN A 8 -5.76 -1.57 4.18
C ASN A 8 -4.26 -1.61 4.42
N GLN A 9 -3.59 -2.63 3.88
CA GLN A 9 -2.13 -2.70 3.85
C GLN A 9 -1.65 -2.24 2.48
N ILE A 10 -0.83 -1.20 2.43
CA ILE A 10 -0.27 -0.62 1.21
C ILE A 10 1.17 -1.11 1.08
N ARG A 11 1.56 -1.51 -0.14
CA ARG A 11 2.90 -2.00 -0.43
C ARG A 11 3.48 -1.34 -1.67
N ALA A 12 4.67 -0.77 -1.57
CA ALA A 12 5.49 -0.33 -2.69
C ALA A 12 6.32 -1.49 -3.27
N THR A 13 7.07 -1.24 -4.33
CA THR A 13 7.88 -2.27 -5.00
C THR A 13 8.96 -2.85 -4.10
N ASP A 14 9.57 -2.04 -3.24
CA ASP A 14 10.61 -2.42 -2.26
C ASP A 14 11.98 -2.84 -2.84
N GLY A 15 12.83 -3.40 -1.98
CA GLY A 15 14.18 -3.88 -2.33
C GLY A 15 15.09 -2.77 -2.83
N VAL A 16 15.59 -2.93 -4.06
CA VAL A 16 16.40 -1.92 -4.78
C VAL A 16 15.55 -0.87 -5.50
N GLY A 17 14.23 -1.05 -5.52
CA GLY A 17 13.25 -0.14 -6.11
C GLY A 17 12.78 0.94 -5.14
N THR A 18 11.69 1.62 -5.52
CA THR A 18 11.06 2.63 -4.66
C THR A 18 10.38 1.96 -3.46
N LYS A 19 10.62 2.53 -2.28
CA LYS A 19 9.91 2.19 -1.04
C LYS A 19 8.68 3.07 -0.81
N THR A 20 8.51 4.10 -1.64
CA THR A 20 7.33 4.96 -1.59
C THR A 20 6.22 4.35 -2.46
N PRO A 21 5.02 4.12 -1.91
CA PRO A 21 3.87 3.70 -2.70
C PRO A 21 3.58 4.69 -3.82
N GLY A 22 3.18 4.17 -4.99
CA GLY A 22 2.87 5.01 -6.15
C GLY A 22 1.62 5.88 -5.95
N PRO A 23 1.39 6.88 -6.81
CA PRO A 23 0.24 7.80 -6.71
C PRO A 23 -1.12 7.09 -6.77
N GLY A 24 -1.18 5.89 -7.38
CA GLY A 24 -2.38 5.06 -7.42
C GLY A 24 -2.86 4.55 -6.05
N ALA A 25 -1.99 4.51 -5.03
CA ALA A 25 -2.36 4.04 -3.69
C ALA A 25 -3.47 4.90 -3.08
N GLN A 26 -3.33 6.23 -3.13
CA GLN A 26 -4.32 7.15 -2.57
C GLN A 26 -5.62 7.17 -3.39
N SER A 27 -5.51 7.02 -4.71
CA SER A 27 -6.67 6.92 -5.60
C SER A 27 -7.51 5.66 -5.31
N ALA A 28 -6.85 4.52 -5.09
CA ALA A 28 -7.53 3.27 -4.74
C ALA A 28 -8.26 3.37 -3.38
N LEU A 29 -7.62 3.94 -2.36
CA LEU A 29 -8.26 4.18 -1.06
C LEU A 29 -9.50 5.07 -1.19
N ARG A 30 -9.39 6.15 -1.97
CA ARG A 30 -10.54 7.05 -2.22
C ARG A 30 -11.68 6.32 -2.94
N ALA A 31 -11.37 5.43 -3.89
CA ALA A 31 -12.37 4.65 -4.58
C ALA A 31 -13.11 3.69 -3.62
N LEU A 32 -12.39 3.02 -2.72
CA LEU A 32 -12.99 2.14 -1.71
C LEU A 32 -13.93 2.91 -0.75
N ALA A 33 -13.49 4.08 -0.28
CA ALA A 33 -14.33 4.93 0.57
C ALA A 33 -15.61 5.37 -0.17
N ARG A 34 -15.51 5.73 -1.45
CA ARG A 34 -16.65 6.10 -2.30
C ARG A 34 -17.58 4.93 -2.60
N ALA A 35 -17.07 3.71 -2.66
CA ALA A 35 -17.85 2.50 -2.82
C ALA A 35 -18.64 2.09 -1.56
N GLY A 36 -18.54 2.87 -0.46
CA GLY A 36 -19.29 2.63 0.78
C GLY A 36 -18.59 1.67 1.74
N MET A 37 -17.33 1.30 1.49
CA MET A 37 -16.54 0.48 2.42
C MET A 37 -16.04 1.35 3.58
N ARG A 38 -16.16 0.86 4.82
CA ARG A 38 -15.58 1.53 5.99
C ARG A 38 -14.08 1.27 6.01
N ILE A 39 -13.29 2.34 5.84
CA ILE A 39 -11.83 2.26 5.93
C ILE A 39 -11.43 2.17 7.41
N GLY A 40 -10.82 1.03 7.76
CA GLY A 40 -10.19 0.80 9.05
C GLY A 40 -8.76 1.33 9.06
N ARG A 41 -7.84 0.58 9.69
CA ARG A 41 -6.43 0.97 9.75
C ARG A 41 -5.80 0.93 8.35
N ILE A 42 -4.97 1.93 8.07
CA ILE A 42 -4.11 1.98 6.89
C ILE A 42 -2.67 1.78 7.36
N GLU A 43 -1.99 0.76 6.85
CA GLU A 43 -0.62 0.44 7.21
C GLU A 43 0.25 0.41 5.94
N ASP A 44 1.44 1.02 5.99
CA ASP A 44 2.46 0.82 4.98
C ASP A 44 3.28 -0.41 5.38
N VAL A 45 3.14 -1.47 4.60
CA VAL A 45 3.84 -2.75 4.81
C VAL A 45 4.98 -2.92 3.82
N THR A 46 5.46 -1.84 3.22
CA THR A 46 6.62 -1.87 2.33
C THR A 46 7.85 -2.37 3.10
N PRO A 47 8.42 -3.53 2.73
CA PRO A 47 9.62 -4.05 3.37
C PRO A 47 10.80 -3.09 3.24
N VAL A 48 11.40 -2.76 4.38
CA VAL A 48 12.69 -2.08 4.45
C VAL A 48 13.75 -3.15 4.74
N PRO A 49 14.61 -3.49 3.76
CA PRO A 49 15.60 -4.52 3.96
C PRO A 49 16.73 -4.02 4.86
N THR A 50 17.27 -4.89 5.71
CA THR A 50 18.42 -4.58 6.59
C THR A 50 19.70 -4.30 5.78
N ASP A 51 19.85 -4.97 4.63
CA ASP A 51 20.85 -4.71 3.60
C ASP A 51 20.22 -4.94 2.21
N SER A 52 20.69 -4.26 1.17
CA SER A 52 20.10 -4.31 -0.18
C SER A 52 21.10 -4.76 -1.24
N THR A 53 20.60 -5.40 -2.30
CA THR A 53 21.43 -5.75 -3.46
C THR A 53 21.77 -4.50 -4.29
N ARG A 54 22.66 -4.63 -5.29
CA ARG A 54 23.05 -3.51 -6.15
C ARG A 54 21.84 -2.97 -6.92
N ARG A 55 21.59 -1.66 -6.81
CA ARG A 55 20.56 -0.96 -7.58
C ARG A 55 20.89 -0.97 -9.07
N LYS A 56 19.86 -1.03 -9.91
CA LYS A 56 20.00 -0.87 -11.37
C LYS A 56 20.66 0.48 -11.68
N GLY A 57 21.83 0.43 -12.32
CA GLY A 57 22.73 1.56 -12.58
C GLY A 57 24.07 1.06 -13.10
#